data_AF-A0A136KZG4-F1
#
_entry.id   AF-A0A136KZG4-F1
#
_cell.length_a   1.000
_cell.length_b   1.000
_cell.length_c   1.000
_cell.angle_alpha   90.00
_cell.angle_beta   90.00
_cell.angle_gamma   90.00
#
_symmetry.space_group_name_H-M   'P 1'
#
loop_
_entity.id
_entity.type
_entity.pdbx_description
1 polymer ?
#
loop_
_entity_poly.entity_id
_entity_poly.type
_entity_poly.pdbx_seq_one_letter_code
_entity_poly.pdbx_strand_id
1 'polypeptide(L)'
;MIRLSERRADTIYGFSKKSVEFRRLWRGIVAIGLFLGLSLLASLISYNQFNSPTQKNSLLVLNAVKYLPLLWAVYKTAKNQAAQYLDDIYELNDVSLAESFIENVAFGGKEESLSFNFMKKSTDEEDDEEEEDVEEEEDFATQSKAKQSSSDGKIIINEGKVIKQDEKSPLILIGGPGYIKVNLGSAALLEQIDGSPRVISASHKTWKVNSFERLREIGEEDEIEKREYATINLQEQFVAGIEVKSRTKDGIPIEARDIKVIFHVVRDPQSNDPYSFDRDAVASLIYKQTLITPKPEKNYGVSFPWDMSAIPLIKDEMEKLISSKALSEILSSVSQKELDYLKEDETSNTQMRVEITGQLTRATSESKMKLRSFETRPEITNRFFEKAFINKAAELGIALQWIDVGTWYLPSPAIQESLKKCLRT
;
A
#
# COMPACT_ATOMS: atom_id res chain seq x y z
N MET A 1 -15.11 -6.45 42.11
CA MET A 1 -13.73 -7.02 42.11
C MET A 1 -13.23 -7.39 40.72
N ILE A 2 -14.06 -7.98 39.83
CA ILE A 2 -13.64 -8.46 38.49
C ILE A 2 -13.05 -7.33 37.60
N ARG A 3 -13.63 -6.13 37.59
CA ARG A 3 -13.09 -4.98 36.82
C ARG A 3 -11.72 -4.45 37.29
N LEU A 4 -11.30 -4.78 38.53
CA LEU A 4 -9.99 -4.36 39.06
C LEU A 4 -8.88 -5.36 38.74
N SER A 5 -9.20 -6.65 38.53
CA SER A 5 -8.24 -7.65 38.08
C SER A 5 -7.93 -7.52 36.59
N GLU A 6 -8.93 -7.21 35.75
CA GLU A 6 -8.74 -7.01 34.31
C GLU A 6 -7.76 -5.87 34.01
N ARG A 7 -7.95 -4.70 34.65
CA ARG A 7 -7.03 -3.56 34.48
C ARG A 7 -5.59 -3.87 34.89
N ARG A 8 -5.38 -4.78 35.85
CA ARG A 8 -4.04 -5.17 36.32
C ARG A 8 -3.37 -6.16 35.37
N ALA A 9 -4.13 -7.11 34.83
CA ALA A 9 -3.62 -8.04 33.83
C ALA A 9 -3.17 -7.29 32.57
N ASP A 10 -3.96 -6.32 32.09
CA ASP A 10 -3.58 -5.47 30.96
C ASP A 10 -2.29 -4.68 31.21
N THR A 11 -2.03 -4.26 32.46
CA THR A 11 -0.81 -3.49 32.76
C THR A 11 0.44 -4.38 32.80
N ILE A 12 0.30 -5.66 33.14
CA ILE A 12 1.41 -6.60 33.22
C ILE A 12 1.68 -7.24 31.85
N TYR A 13 0.63 -7.70 31.17
CA TYR A 13 0.73 -8.48 29.94
C TYR A 13 0.33 -7.70 28.69
N GLY A 14 -0.27 -6.52 28.83
CA GLY A 14 -0.68 -5.73 27.68
C GLY A 14 0.51 -5.21 26.88
N PHE A 15 0.24 -4.98 25.60
CA PHE A 15 1.21 -4.44 24.64
C PHE A 15 1.18 -2.90 24.58
N SER A 16 0.51 -2.24 25.53
CA SER A 16 0.45 -0.79 25.59
C SER A 16 1.73 -0.18 26.15
N LYS A 17 2.03 1.06 25.75
CA LYS A 17 3.19 1.83 26.26
C LYS A 17 3.26 1.85 27.80
N LYS A 18 2.12 2.05 28.45
CA LYS A 18 2.02 2.06 29.93
C LYS A 18 2.45 0.73 30.53
N SER A 19 2.18 -0.38 29.85
CA SER A 19 2.52 -1.72 30.29
C SER A 19 4.01 -2.00 30.12
N VAL A 20 4.61 -1.54 29.01
CA VAL A 20 6.07 -1.62 28.79
C VAL A 20 6.83 -0.79 29.85
N GLU A 21 6.42 0.46 30.08
CA GLU A 21 7.02 1.32 31.12
C GLU A 21 6.89 0.69 32.52
N PHE A 22 5.71 0.13 32.82
CA PHE A 22 5.48 -0.61 34.06
C PHE A 22 6.42 -1.81 34.18
N ARG A 23 6.51 -2.69 33.18
CA ARG A 23 7.41 -3.86 33.20
C ARG A 23 8.87 -3.45 33.34
N ARG A 24 9.31 -2.38 32.65
CA ARG A 24 10.69 -1.88 32.74
C ARG A 24 11.04 -1.43 34.16
N LEU A 25 10.14 -0.71 34.82
CA LEU A 25 10.33 -0.26 36.22
C LEU A 25 10.25 -1.44 37.19
N TRP A 26 9.26 -2.32 37.02
CA TRP A 26 9.05 -3.47 37.88
C TRP A 26 10.10 -4.56 37.71
N ARG A 27 10.80 -4.65 36.58
CA ARG A 27 11.89 -5.62 36.38
C ARG A 27 12.94 -5.51 37.48
N GLY A 28 13.37 -4.28 37.80
CA GLY A 28 14.34 -4.04 38.87
C GLY A 28 13.76 -4.38 40.24
N ILE A 29 12.53 -3.96 40.52
CA ILE A 29 11.86 -4.18 41.81
C ILE A 29 11.60 -5.66 42.07
N VAL A 30 11.08 -6.39 41.08
CA VAL A 30 10.82 -7.84 41.15
C VAL A 30 12.13 -8.59 41.30
N ALA A 31 13.18 -8.23 40.55
CA ALA A 31 14.49 -8.86 40.69
C ALA A 31 15.05 -8.65 42.10
N ILE A 32 15.01 -7.41 42.63
CA ILE A 32 15.44 -7.10 44.00
C ILE A 32 14.56 -7.82 45.03
N GLY A 33 13.24 -7.85 44.84
CA GLY A 33 12.31 -8.52 45.73
C GLY A 33 12.51 -10.03 45.79
N LEU A 34 12.66 -10.69 44.65
CA LEU A 34 13.03 -12.11 44.56
C LEU A 34 14.38 -12.38 45.20
N PHE A 35 15.36 -11.51 44.92
CA PHE A 35 16.71 -11.60 45.48
C PHE A 35 16.70 -11.50 47.01
N LEU A 36 16.02 -10.50 47.57
CA LEU A 36 15.88 -10.31 49.02
C LEU A 36 15.06 -11.43 49.66
N GLY A 37 13.98 -11.87 49.02
CA GLY A 37 13.13 -12.96 49.50
C GLY A 37 13.88 -14.29 49.58
N LEU A 38 14.61 -14.65 48.53
CA LEU A 38 15.46 -15.85 48.50
C LEU A 38 16.62 -15.76 49.50
N SER A 39 17.24 -14.59 49.62
CA SER A 39 18.32 -14.36 50.58
C SER A 39 17.83 -14.46 52.03
N LEU A 40 16.66 -13.89 52.34
CA LEU A 40 16.03 -13.98 53.67
C LEU A 40 15.60 -15.41 53.99
N LEU A 41 15.00 -16.13 53.04
CA LEU A 41 14.64 -17.54 53.20
C LEU A 41 15.87 -18.40 53.50
N ALA A 42 16.95 -18.22 52.73
CA ALA A 42 18.21 -18.90 52.98
C ALA A 42 18.80 -18.53 54.35
N SER A 43 18.74 -17.25 54.74
CA SER A 43 19.19 -16.78 56.05
C SER A 43 18.40 -17.41 57.20
N LEU A 44 17.08 -17.55 57.07
CA LEU A 44 16.22 -18.22 58.06
C LEU A 44 16.59 -19.69 58.23
N ILE A 45 16.83 -20.40 57.12
CA ILE A 45 17.23 -21.82 57.15
C ILE A 45 18.61 -21.99 57.82
N SER A 46 19.53 -21.06 57.59
CA SER A 46 20.89 -21.11 58.14
C SER A 46 21.08 -20.38 59.48
N TYR A 47 20.05 -19.75 60.04
CA TYR A 47 20.17 -18.84 61.19
C TYR A 47 20.78 -19.49 62.44
N ASN A 48 20.44 -20.77 62.68
CA ASN A 48 20.89 -21.52 63.86
C ASN A 48 22.30 -22.10 63.71
N GLN A 49 22.94 -21.99 62.54
CA GLN A 49 24.26 -22.60 62.30
C GLN A 49 25.45 -21.68 62.66
N PHE A 50 25.22 -20.38 62.92
CA PHE A 50 26.29 -19.41 63.15
C PHE A 50 26.04 -18.56 64.41
N ASN A 51 27.08 -18.40 65.23
CA ASN A 51 26.97 -17.68 66.52
C ASN A 51 27.36 -16.20 66.44
N SER A 52 28.11 -15.76 65.41
CA SER A 52 28.54 -14.35 65.32
C SER A 52 27.71 -13.52 64.32
N PRO A 53 27.36 -12.25 64.64
CA PRO A 53 26.61 -11.38 63.73
C PRO A 53 27.32 -11.12 62.39
N THR A 54 28.65 -11.06 62.40
CA THR A 54 29.46 -10.84 61.20
C THR A 54 29.40 -12.01 60.23
N GLN A 55 29.37 -13.25 60.72
CA GLN A 55 29.16 -14.45 59.90
C GLN A 55 27.74 -14.50 59.31
N LYS A 56 26.73 -14.05 60.06
CA LYS A 56 25.35 -13.99 59.56
C LYS A 56 25.20 -13.03 58.39
N ASN A 57 25.82 -11.85 58.46
CA ASN A 57 25.79 -10.85 57.39
C ASN A 57 26.57 -11.29 56.14
N SER A 58 27.76 -11.90 56.31
CA SER A 58 28.54 -12.38 55.17
C SER A 58 27.84 -13.54 54.45
N LEU A 59 27.17 -14.44 55.19
CA LEU A 59 26.36 -15.50 54.62
C LEU A 59 25.18 -14.95 53.80
N LEU A 60 24.51 -13.90 54.30
CA LEU A 60 23.40 -13.25 53.58
C LEU A 60 23.86 -12.74 52.21
N VAL A 61 24.99 -12.01 52.18
CA VAL A 61 25.58 -11.49 50.93
C VAL A 61 26.00 -12.62 50.00
N LEU A 62 26.69 -13.65 50.51
CA LEU A 62 27.17 -14.78 49.71
C LEU A 62 26.01 -15.57 49.09
N ASN A 63 24.96 -15.83 49.89
CA ASN A 63 23.74 -16.47 49.41
C ASN A 63 23.05 -15.63 48.34
N ALA A 64 23.01 -14.31 48.52
CA ALA A 64 22.39 -13.42 47.55
C ALA A 64 23.14 -13.44 46.20
N VAL A 65 24.48 -13.34 46.22
CA VAL A 65 25.32 -13.42 45.02
C VAL A 65 25.13 -14.74 44.27
N LYS A 66 24.93 -15.86 44.98
CA LYS A 66 24.70 -17.18 44.37
C LYS A 66 23.43 -17.24 43.50
N TYR A 67 22.41 -16.42 43.79
CA TYR A 67 21.17 -16.42 43.01
C TYR A 67 21.25 -15.58 41.73
N LEU A 68 22.22 -14.68 41.59
CA LEU A 68 22.38 -13.86 40.38
C LEU A 68 22.63 -14.72 39.12
N PRO A 69 23.58 -15.68 39.11
CA PRO A 69 23.77 -16.58 37.97
C PRO A 69 22.52 -17.42 37.66
N LEU A 70 21.77 -17.85 38.68
CA LEU A 70 20.57 -18.65 38.50
C LEU A 70 19.46 -17.83 37.82
N LEU A 71 19.18 -16.62 38.31
CA LEU A 71 18.19 -15.73 37.72
C LEU A 71 18.59 -15.33 36.29
N TRP A 72 19.87 -15.08 36.05
CA TRP A 72 20.39 -14.81 34.71
C TRP A 72 20.23 -16.00 33.76
N ALA A 73 20.52 -17.21 34.23
CA ALA A 73 20.33 -18.44 33.45
C ALA A 73 18.85 -18.68 33.11
N VAL A 74 17.94 -18.49 34.07
CA VAL A 74 16.49 -18.59 33.85
C VAL A 74 16.01 -17.52 32.85
N TYR A 75 16.45 -16.28 33.00
CA TYR A 75 16.13 -15.21 32.05
C TYR A 75 16.61 -15.53 30.64
N LYS A 76 17.89 -15.94 30.50
CA LYS A 76 18.48 -16.26 29.20
C LYS A 76 17.78 -17.45 28.55
N THR A 77 17.52 -18.52 29.31
CA THR A 77 16.80 -19.69 28.77
C THR A 77 15.37 -19.35 28.33
N ALA A 78 14.63 -18.59 29.15
CA ALA A 78 13.29 -18.13 28.79
C ALA A 78 13.30 -17.25 27.53
N LYS A 79 14.25 -16.31 27.43
CA LYS A 79 14.42 -15.43 26.26
C LYS A 79 14.72 -16.23 25.00
N ASN A 80 15.68 -17.16 25.07
CA ASN A 80 16.09 -17.98 23.94
C ASN A 80 14.96 -18.92 23.48
N GLN A 81 14.21 -19.52 24.40
CA GLN A 81 13.05 -20.35 24.04
C GLN A 81 11.94 -19.52 23.38
N ALA A 82 11.65 -18.33 23.90
CA ALA A 82 10.67 -17.44 23.28
C ALA A 82 11.13 -16.97 21.90
N ALA A 83 12.44 -16.71 21.72
CA ALA A 83 13.02 -16.31 20.44
C ALA A 83 12.98 -17.44 19.40
N GLN A 84 13.28 -18.68 19.80
CA GLN A 84 13.13 -19.85 18.93
C GLN A 84 11.68 -20.04 18.49
N TYR A 85 10.74 -19.91 19.44
CA TYR A 85 9.32 -20.00 19.11
C TYR A 85 8.87 -18.91 18.12
N LEU A 86 9.40 -17.69 18.26
CA LEU A 86 9.10 -16.58 17.35
C LEU A 86 9.77 -16.77 15.97
N ASP A 87 11.01 -17.24 15.94
CA ASP A 87 11.75 -17.61 14.72
C ASP A 87 11.01 -18.69 13.94
N ASP A 88 10.46 -19.70 14.62
CA ASP A 88 9.66 -20.77 14.01
C ASP A 88 8.32 -20.25 13.45
N ILE A 89 7.62 -19.36 14.16
CA ILE A 89 6.33 -18.81 13.69
C ILE A 89 6.48 -17.92 12.47
N TYR A 90 7.50 -17.08 12.47
CA TYR A 90 7.71 -16.06 11.43
C TYR A 90 8.77 -16.48 10.40
N GLU A 91 9.28 -17.71 10.49
CA GLU A 91 10.30 -18.28 9.61
C GLU A 91 11.49 -17.33 9.36
N LEU A 92 11.96 -16.65 10.42
CA LEU A 92 12.93 -15.55 10.28
C LEU A 92 14.32 -16.06 9.86
N ASN A 93 14.64 -17.31 10.18
CA ASN A 93 15.97 -17.92 10.02
C ASN A 93 17.08 -17.15 10.76
N ASP A 94 16.72 -16.37 11.78
CA ASP A 94 17.63 -15.59 12.61
C ASP A 94 17.06 -15.39 14.03
N VAL A 95 17.41 -16.32 14.91
CA VAL A 95 17.04 -16.28 16.33
C VAL A 95 17.54 -15.01 17.03
N SER A 96 18.63 -14.40 16.58
CA SER A 96 19.18 -13.17 17.19
C SER A 96 18.26 -11.98 16.96
N LEU A 97 17.64 -11.92 15.77
CA LEU A 97 16.61 -10.93 15.42
C LEU A 97 15.40 -11.08 16.35
N ALA A 98 14.92 -12.30 16.53
CA ALA A 98 13.80 -12.63 17.41
C ALA A 98 14.10 -12.30 18.89
N GLU A 99 15.30 -12.61 19.38
CA GLU A 99 15.73 -12.25 20.74
C GLU A 99 15.69 -10.74 20.97
N SER A 100 16.18 -9.97 20.00
CA SER A 100 16.23 -8.51 20.06
C SER A 100 14.83 -7.91 20.03
N PHE A 101 13.95 -8.45 19.18
CA PHE A 101 12.55 -8.07 19.11
C PHE A 101 11.82 -8.31 20.44
N ILE A 102 11.97 -9.49 21.05
CA ILE A 102 11.35 -9.82 22.33
C ILE A 102 11.82 -8.88 23.44
N GLU A 103 13.12 -8.56 23.46
CA GLU A 103 13.66 -7.62 24.44
C GLU A 103 13.06 -6.21 24.26
N ASN A 104 12.92 -5.75 23.02
CA ASN A 104 12.30 -4.47 22.68
C ASN A 104 10.81 -4.43 23.05
N VAL A 105 10.04 -5.48 22.79
CA VAL A 105 8.61 -5.58 23.13
C VAL A 105 8.39 -5.68 24.65
N ALA A 106 9.19 -6.51 25.32
CA ALA A 106 8.99 -6.81 26.73
C ALA A 106 9.39 -5.63 27.64
N PHE A 107 10.49 -4.95 27.30
CA PHE A 107 11.12 -3.97 28.20
C PHE A 107 11.30 -2.57 27.61
N GLY A 108 10.98 -2.36 26.33
CA GLY A 108 11.22 -1.11 25.62
C GLY A 108 12.68 -1.03 25.16
N GLY A 109 12.88 -0.93 23.85
CA GLY A 109 14.20 -0.84 23.22
C GLY A 109 14.88 0.52 23.41
N LYS A 110 16.18 0.60 23.09
CA LYS A 110 16.93 1.88 23.01
C LYS A 110 16.27 2.88 22.04
N GLU A 111 15.54 2.38 21.05
CA GLU A 111 14.81 3.16 20.05
C GLU A 111 13.68 4.02 20.63
N GLU A 112 13.07 3.63 21.75
CA GLU A 112 12.07 4.47 22.44
C GLU A 112 12.73 5.64 23.20
N SER A 113 14.03 5.56 23.50
CA SER A 113 14.75 6.60 24.23
C SER A 113 15.30 7.71 23.33
N LEU A 114 15.55 7.42 22.05
CA LEU A 114 16.05 8.40 21.09
C LEU A 114 15.00 9.49 20.77
N SER A 115 13.70 9.18 20.84
CA SER A 115 12.65 10.17 20.64
C SER A 115 12.59 11.24 21.75
N PHE A 116 12.98 10.91 22.99
CA PHE A 116 12.92 11.86 24.12
C PHE A 116 14.06 12.88 24.09
N ASN A 117 15.27 12.49 23.66
CA ASN A 117 16.40 13.42 23.60
C ASN A 117 16.30 14.40 22.42
N PHE A 118 15.71 13.99 21.29
CA PHE A 118 15.49 14.90 20.16
C PHE A 118 14.34 15.88 20.41
N MET A 119 13.30 15.44 21.11
CA MET A 119 12.12 16.26 21.42
C MET A 119 12.38 17.33 22.49
N LYS A 120 13.49 17.22 23.23
CA LYS A 120 13.94 18.23 24.18
C LYS A 120 14.88 19.28 23.57
N LYS A 121 15.37 19.06 22.34
CA LYS A 121 16.35 19.94 21.67
C LYS A 121 15.72 20.90 20.65
N SER A 122 14.39 20.98 20.57
CA SER A 122 13.70 21.84 19.60
C SER A 122 12.77 22.88 20.26
N THR A 123 13.04 23.29 21.50
CA THR A 123 12.20 24.26 22.21
C THR A 123 13.00 25.36 22.91
N ASP A 124 14.22 25.64 22.50
CA ASP A 124 14.95 26.85 22.89
C ASP A 124 15.86 27.24 21.71
N GLU A 125 16.02 28.55 21.49
CA GLU A 125 16.71 29.25 20.38
C GLU A 125 15.78 29.73 19.23
N GLU A 126 14.86 30.63 19.60
CA GLU A 126 14.75 31.92 18.89
C GLU A 126 15.99 32.74 19.28
N ASP A 127 16.75 33.21 18.30
CA ASP A 127 17.21 34.60 18.20
C ASP A 127 17.87 34.82 16.84
N ASP A 128 17.63 36.03 16.35
CA ASP A 128 17.93 36.63 15.06
C ASP A 128 19.40 36.50 14.59
N GLU A 129 19.62 36.44 13.27
CA GLU A 129 20.43 37.43 12.53
C GLU A 129 20.60 37.03 11.04
N GLU A 130 20.08 37.93 10.20
CA GLU A 130 20.64 38.53 8.96
C GLU A 130 21.22 37.70 7.80
N GLU A 131 20.91 38.25 6.62
CA GLU A 131 21.17 37.83 5.25
C GLU A 131 22.67 37.72 4.91
N GLU A 132 23.04 36.74 4.09
CA GLU A 132 24.04 36.97 3.03
C GLU A 132 23.83 36.00 1.87
N ASP A 133 23.64 36.58 0.68
CA ASP A 133 23.57 35.92 -0.62
C ASP A 133 24.93 35.31 -0.98
N VAL A 134 24.97 34.01 -1.26
CA VAL A 134 26.05 33.39 -2.05
C VAL A 134 25.45 32.43 -3.07
N GLU A 135 25.54 32.84 -4.33
CA GLU A 135 25.42 31.97 -5.50
C GLU A 135 26.56 30.94 -5.50
N GLU A 136 26.27 29.65 -5.53
CA GLU A 136 27.19 28.63 -6.04
C GLU A 136 26.40 27.44 -6.62
N GLU A 137 26.52 27.27 -7.94
CA GLU A 137 26.14 26.09 -8.72
C GLU A 137 27.07 24.89 -8.40
N GLU A 138 26.58 23.68 -8.71
CA GLU A 138 27.25 22.36 -8.63
C GLU A 138 27.32 21.78 -7.20
N ASP A 139 26.84 20.57 -6.88
CA ASP A 139 26.98 19.33 -7.63
C ASP A 139 25.92 18.26 -7.24
N PHE A 140 25.23 17.70 -8.22
CA PHE A 140 24.15 16.71 -8.09
C PHE A 140 24.73 15.29 -7.90
N ALA A 141 25.55 15.04 -6.87
CA ALA A 141 26.24 13.75 -6.74
C ALA A 141 26.61 13.32 -5.30
N THR A 142 25.95 13.85 -4.26
CA THR A 142 26.27 13.49 -2.86
C THR A 142 25.10 12.86 -2.08
N GLN A 143 24.33 11.96 -2.72
CA GLN A 143 23.42 11.05 -2.02
C GLN A 143 23.82 9.55 -2.11
N SER A 144 24.89 9.20 -2.82
CA SER A 144 25.25 7.79 -3.07
C SER A 144 26.25 7.17 -2.07
N LYS A 145 26.60 7.86 -0.97
CA LYS A 145 27.46 7.30 0.09
C LYS A 145 26.94 7.55 1.50
N ALA A 146 25.63 7.35 1.72
CA ALA A 146 25.11 7.04 3.05
C ALA A 146 25.47 5.58 3.37
N LYS A 147 26.65 5.45 3.98
CA LYS A 147 27.25 4.23 4.54
C LYS A 147 26.25 3.50 5.46
N GLN A 148 25.63 2.45 4.91
CA GLN A 148 25.61 1.10 5.48
C GLN A 148 25.37 1.02 7.00
N SER A 149 24.13 1.28 7.39
CA SER A 149 23.51 0.77 8.61
C SER A 149 22.00 0.88 8.40
N SER A 150 21.32 -0.25 8.14
CA SER A 150 19.85 -0.27 8.25
C SER A 150 19.58 -0.04 9.73
N SER A 151 19.24 1.19 10.11
CA SER A 151 19.14 1.55 11.51
C SER A 151 17.98 0.78 12.14
N ASP A 152 18.32 -0.19 12.99
CA ASP A 152 17.50 -0.93 13.96
C ASP A 152 16.19 -0.18 14.28
N GLY A 153 15.10 -0.56 13.59
CA GLY A 153 13.75 -0.11 13.90
C GLY A 153 13.23 1.14 13.19
N LYS A 154 13.87 1.63 12.12
CA LYS A 154 13.28 2.67 11.25
C LYS A 154 13.19 2.21 9.80
N ILE A 155 12.00 2.30 9.20
CA ILE A 155 11.79 2.07 7.76
C ILE A 155 11.32 3.35 7.06
N ILE A 156 11.62 3.46 5.77
CA ILE A 156 11.23 4.59 4.94
C ILE A 156 10.33 4.11 3.80
N ILE A 157 9.20 4.80 3.62
CA ILE A 157 8.25 4.56 2.53
C ILE A 157 8.35 5.72 1.57
N ASN A 158 8.72 5.42 0.32
CA ASN A 158 8.91 6.40 -0.74
C ASN A 158 8.24 5.92 -2.03
N GLU A 159 7.53 6.82 -2.72
CA GLU A 159 6.80 6.53 -3.97
C GLU A 159 5.87 5.29 -3.86
N GLY A 160 5.27 5.12 -2.68
CA GLY A 160 4.45 3.96 -2.37
C GLY A 160 5.20 2.64 -2.25
N LYS A 161 6.53 2.62 -2.09
CA LYS A 161 7.33 1.40 -1.89
C LYS A 161 8.13 1.46 -0.60
N VAL A 162 8.36 0.28 -0.02
CA VAL A 162 9.37 0.09 1.04
C VAL A 162 10.73 -0.05 0.36
N ILE A 163 11.76 0.56 0.95
CA ILE A 163 13.13 0.46 0.45
C ILE A 163 13.64 -0.98 0.66
N LYS A 164 14.29 -1.58 -0.35
CA LYS A 164 14.74 -2.99 -0.32
C LYS A 164 15.56 -3.37 0.91
N GLN A 165 16.40 -2.44 1.38
CA GLN A 165 17.22 -2.65 2.58
C GLN A 165 16.37 -2.79 3.86
N ASP A 166 15.21 -2.14 3.89
CA ASP A 166 14.31 -2.10 5.05
C ASP A 166 13.40 -3.34 5.12
N GLU A 167 13.28 -4.12 4.04
CA GLU A 167 12.46 -5.34 4.02
C GLU A 167 12.96 -6.43 4.98
N LYS A 168 14.25 -6.38 5.34
CA LYS A 168 14.85 -7.28 6.35
C LYS A 168 14.64 -6.81 7.78
N SER A 169 13.99 -5.67 7.97
CA SER A 169 13.75 -5.11 9.30
C SER A 169 12.78 -5.99 10.10
N PRO A 170 12.98 -6.15 11.42
CA PRO A 170 11.98 -6.78 12.29
C PRO A 170 10.60 -6.13 12.15
N LEU A 171 10.56 -4.83 11.85
CA LEU A 171 9.33 -4.06 11.67
C LEU A 171 8.49 -4.57 10.49
N ILE A 172 9.14 -5.08 9.45
CA ILE A 172 8.49 -5.68 8.28
C ILE A 172 8.20 -7.16 8.54
N LEU A 173 9.19 -7.91 9.02
CA LEU A 173 9.09 -9.37 9.16
C LEU A 173 8.13 -9.83 10.27
N ILE A 174 8.08 -9.09 11.38
CA ILE A 174 7.31 -9.45 12.58
C ILE A 174 6.22 -8.40 12.84
N GLY A 175 6.56 -7.12 12.66
CA GLY A 175 5.74 -5.97 13.02
C GLY A 175 6.44 -5.08 14.05
N GLY A 176 5.74 -4.09 14.59
CA GLY A 176 6.32 -3.18 15.57
C GLY A 176 6.68 -3.85 16.90
N PRO A 177 7.39 -3.16 17.79
CA PRO A 177 7.55 -1.70 17.81
C PRO A 177 8.65 -1.19 16.88
N GLY A 178 8.47 0.04 16.37
CA GLY A 178 9.45 0.71 15.51
C GLY A 178 8.95 2.06 15.01
N TYR A 179 9.63 2.62 14.01
CA TYR A 179 9.30 3.90 13.40
C TYR A 179 9.20 3.80 11.88
N ILE A 180 8.19 4.48 11.32
CA ILE A 180 8.02 4.60 9.87
C ILE A 180 8.13 6.07 9.49
N LYS A 181 9.00 6.38 8.54
CA LYS A 181 8.99 7.67 7.86
C LYS A 181 8.29 7.50 6.52
N VAL A 182 7.17 8.19 6.34
CA VAL A 182 6.47 8.23 5.06
C VAL A 182 6.85 9.53 4.36
N ASN A 183 7.32 9.45 3.12
CA ASN A 183 7.65 10.61 2.31
C ASN A 183 6.38 11.19 1.65
N LEU A 184 6.49 12.43 1.17
CA LEU A 184 5.42 13.11 0.42
C LEU A 184 4.98 12.26 -0.79
N GLY A 185 3.69 12.33 -1.12
CA GLY A 185 3.11 11.53 -2.19
C GLY A 185 2.97 10.03 -1.88
N SER A 186 3.20 9.60 -0.63
CA SER A 186 3.00 8.20 -0.22
C SER A 186 2.03 8.08 0.96
N ALA A 187 1.29 6.97 0.96
CA ALA A 187 0.50 6.51 2.09
C ALA A 187 0.78 5.04 2.36
N ALA A 188 0.51 4.58 3.57
CA ALA A 188 0.64 3.19 3.94
C ALA A 188 -0.46 2.78 4.92
N LEU A 189 -0.88 1.52 4.85
CA LEU A 189 -1.85 0.95 5.77
C LEU A 189 -1.15 0.01 6.75
N LEU A 190 -1.20 0.38 8.02
CA LEU A 190 -0.83 -0.50 9.12
C LEU A 190 -2.06 -1.28 9.58
N GLU A 191 -1.81 -2.47 10.11
CA GLU A 191 -2.82 -3.35 10.67
C GLU A 191 -2.38 -3.81 12.06
N GLN A 192 -3.29 -3.72 13.02
CA GLN A 192 -3.07 -4.24 14.37
C GLN A 192 -3.40 -5.74 14.43
N ILE A 193 -3.05 -6.40 15.56
CA ILE A 193 -3.36 -7.82 15.77
C ILE A 193 -4.88 -8.11 15.67
N ASP A 194 -5.72 -7.14 16.03
CA ASP A 194 -7.18 -7.26 15.95
C ASP A 194 -7.74 -7.07 14.52
N GLY A 195 -6.87 -6.81 13.54
CA GLY A 195 -7.25 -6.52 12.15
C GLY A 195 -7.70 -5.08 11.91
N SER A 196 -7.64 -4.20 12.92
CA SER A 196 -8.04 -2.80 12.74
C SER A 196 -7.03 -2.05 11.85
N PRO A 197 -7.50 -1.38 10.79
CA PRO A 197 -6.63 -0.64 9.89
C PRO A 197 -6.27 0.73 10.46
N ARG A 198 -5.03 1.16 10.21
CA ARG A 198 -4.56 2.51 10.50
C ARG A 198 -3.75 3.03 9.32
N VAL A 199 -4.30 4.04 8.65
CA VAL A 199 -3.60 4.70 7.55
C VAL A 199 -2.62 5.74 8.09
N ILE A 200 -1.39 5.68 7.60
CA ILE A 200 -0.34 6.65 7.85
C ILE A 200 0.08 7.33 6.53
N SER A 201 0.54 8.57 6.63
CA SER A 201 0.90 9.40 5.47
C SER A 201 2.11 10.27 5.76
N ALA A 202 2.54 11.03 4.75
CA ALA A 202 3.60 12.01 4.93
C ALA A 202 3.36 12.91 6.16
N SER A 203 4.39 13.00 7.01
CA SER A 203 4.39 13.87 8.17
C SER A 203 5.82 14.33 8.45
N HIS A 204 5.99 15.52 9.04
CA HIS A 204 7.30 15.99 9.51
C HIS A 204 7.89 15.02 10.54
N LYS A 205 7.04 14.45 11.41
CA LYS A 205 7.44 13.49 12.44
C LYS A 205 7.37 12.05 11.90
N THR A 206 8.20 11.17 12.44
CA THR A 206 8.10 9.73 12.18
C THR A 206 6.88 9.15 12.88
N TRP A 207 6.20 8.21 12.23
CA TRP A 207 5.12 7.46 12.83
C TRP A 207 5.69 6.41 13.75
N LYS A 208 5.26 6.43 15.01
CA LYS A 208 5.55 5.34 15.93
C LYS A 208 4.57 4.19 15.66
N VAL A 209 5.14 3.01 15.43
CA VAL A 209 4.42 1.75 15.27
C VAL A 209 4.35 1.05 16.62
N ASN A 210 3.16 0.63 17.01
CA ASN A 210 2.94 -0.08 18.25
C ASN A 210 3.46 -1.53 18.14
N SER A 211 3.61 -2.21 19.29
CA SER A 211 3.97 -3.62 19.28
C SER A 211 2.96 -4.44 18.47
N PHE A 212 3.47 -5.26 17.55
CA PHE A 212 2.71 -6.12 16.63
C PHE A 212 1.75 -5.40 15.68
N GLU A 213 1.80 -4.07 15.61
CA GLU A 213 1.21 -3.33 14.49
C GLU A 213 2.17 -3.52 13.30
N ARG A 214 1.65 -4.02 12.18
CA ARG A 214 2.47 -4.37 11.01
C ARG A 214 2.03 -3.60 9.78
N LEU A 215 2.96 -3.39 8.86
CA LEU A 215 2.61 -2.96 7.51
C LEU A 215 1.85 -4.11 6.84
N ARG A 216 0.65 -3.84 6.33
CA ARG A 216 -0.16 -4.91 5.74
C ARG A 216 0.49 -5.41 4.46
N GLU A 217 0.62 -6.72 4.33
CA GLU A 217 1.04 -7.39 3.10
C GLU A 217 -0.21 -7.70 2.27
N ILE A 218 -0.13 -7.46 0.96
CA ILE A 218 -1.23 -7.67 0.00
C ILE A 218 -0.85 -8.68 -1.11
N GLY A 219 0.41 -9.09 -1.14
CA GLY A 219 0.94 -10.07 -2.10
C GLY A 219 0.84 -11.51 -1.62
N GLU A 220 1.10 -12.44 -2.53
CA GLU A 220 1.21 -13.88 -2.26
C GLU A 220 2.67 -14.33 -2.06
N GLU A 221 3.63 -13.46 -2.39
CA GLU A 221 5.06 -13.78 -2.37
C GLU A 221 5.68 -13.30 -1.06
N ASP A 222 6.21 -14.23 -0.27
CA ASP A 222 6.89 -13.93 1.00
C ASP A 222 8.40 -13.69 0.84
N GLU A 223 8.91 -13.78 -0.39
CA GLU A 223 10.32 -13.55 -0.72
C GLU A 223 10.67 -12.05 -0.65
N ILE A 224 11.85 -11.74 -0.12
CA ILE A 224 12.42 -10.39 -0.12
C ILE A 224 12.52 -9.89 -1.58
N GLU A 225 12.21 -8.62 -1.79
CA GLU A 225 12.06 -7.89 -3.05
C GLU A 225 10.79 -8.21 -3.87
N LYS A 226 10.04 -9.24 -3.47
CA LYS A 226 8.81 -9.68 -4.14
C LYS A 226 7.55 -9.44 -3.31
N ARG A 227 7.72 -9.20 -2.00
CA ARG A 227 6.63 -8.81 -1.09
C ARG A 227 5.94 -7.55 -1.58
N GLU A 228 4.62 -7.61 -1.61
CA GLU A 228 3.78 -6.47 -1.93
C GLU A 228 3.16 -5.96 -0.63
N TYR A 229 3.43 -4.70 -0.32
CA TYR A 229 2.90 -4.05 0.86
C TYR A 229 1.73 -3.14 0.49
N ALA A 230 0.88 -2.88 1.48
CA ALA A 230 -0.21 -1.92 1.42
C ALA A 230 0.30 -0.47 1.47
N THR A 231 1.25 -0.17 0.58
CA THR A 231 1.87 1.13 0.38
C THR A 231 1.39 1.68 -0.96
N ILE A 232 0.93 2.92 -0.97
CA ILE A 232 0.25 3.51 -2.12
C ILE A 232 0.97 4.79 -2.51
N ASN A 233 1.24 4.93 -3.81
CA ASN A 233 1.62 6.21 -4.39
C ASN A 233 0.36 7.05 -4.63
N LEU A 234 0.31 8.23 -4.00
CA LEU A 234 -0.81 9.16 -4.06
C LEU A 234 -0.79 10.04 -5.32
N GLN A 235 0.31 10.04 -6.07
CA GLN A 235 0.41 10.74 -7.34
C GLN A 235 -0.49 10.11 -8.40
N GLU A 236 -0.71 10.88 -9.47
CA GLU A 236 -1.42 10.40 -10.66
C GLU A 236 -0.72 9.19 -11.26
N GLN A 237 -1.48 8.12 -11.47
CA GLN A 237 -1.03 6.87 -12.06
C GLN A 237 -1.46 6.85 -13.52
N PHE A 238 -0.53 6.48 -14.39
CA PHE A 238 -0.79 6.31 -15.82
C PHE A 238 -0.69 4.83 -16.19
N VAL A 239 -1.74 4.29 -16.80
CA VAL A 239 -1.77 2.93 -17.32
C VAL A 239 -2.18 2.98 -18.79
N ALA A 240 -1.46 2.24 -19.64
CA ALA A 240 -1.70 2.16 -21.08
C ALA A 240 -1.75 0.70 -21.52
N GLY A 241 -2.20 0.46 -22.76
CA GLY A 241 -2.24 -0.89 -23.33
C GLY A 241 -3.33 -1.78 -22.75
N ILE A 242 -4.36 -1.22 -22.13
CA ILE A 242 -5.48 -2.02 -21.63
C ILE A 242 -6.28 -2.55 -22.84
N GLU A 243 -6.52 -3.87 -22.84
CA GLU A 243 -7.32 -4.56 -23.85
C GLU A 243 -8.62 -5.08 -23.25
N VAL A 244 -9.72 -4.90 -24.00
CA VAL A 244 -11.06 -5.38 -23.63
C VAL A 244 -11.67 -6.12 -24.81
N LYS A 245 -12.02 -7.39 -24.60
CA LYS A 245 -12.69 -8.24 -25.60
C LYS A 245 -14.12 -8.48 -25.15
N SER A 246 -15.09 -8.10 -25.98
CA SER A 246 -16.51 -8.29 -25.67
C SER A 246 -17.33 -8.52 -26.94
N ARG A 247 -18.65 -8.70 -26.79
CA ARG A 247 -19.58 -8.83 -27.90
C ARG A 247 -20.58 -7.70 -27.83
N THR A 248 -20.81 -7.08 -28.98
CA THR A 248 -21.85 -6.06 -29.14
C THR A 248 -23.24 -6.63 -28.89
N LYS A 249 -24.23 -5.75 -28.73
CA LYS A 249 -25.65 -6.12 -28.61
C LYS A 249 -26.14 -7.03 -29.75
N ASP A 250 -25.57 -6.86 -30.94
CA ASP A 250 -25.87 -7.67 -32.12
C ASP A 250 -25.10 -9.01 -32.15
N GLY A 251 -24.36 -9.33 -31.09
CA GLY A 251 -23.59 -10.56 -30.94
C GLY A 251 -22.24 -10.57 -31.67
N ILE A 252 -21.85 -9.46 -32.30
CA ILE A 252 -20.61 -9.34 -33.07
C ILE A 252 -19.45 -9.13 -32.09
N PRO A 253 -18.43 -10.00 -32.09
CA PRO A 253 -17.26 -9.83 -31.24
C PRO A 253 -16.43 -8.62 -31.69
N ILE A 254 -16.00 -7.81 -30.74
CA ILE A 254 -15.08 -6.69 -30.95
C ILE A 254 -14.06 -6.62 -29.82
N GLU A 255 -12.96 -5.94 -30.10
CA GLU A 255 -11.87 -5.75 -29.16
C GLU A 255 -11.46 -4.27 -29.13
N ALA A 256 -11.44 -3.66 -27.95
CA ALA A 256 -10.82 -2.36 -27.74
C ALA A 256 -9.37 -2.57 -27.30
N ARG A 257 -8.42 -1.92 -27.97
CA ARG A 257 -6.99 -1.97 -27.63
C ARG A 257 -6.40 -0.59 -27.42
N ASP A 258 -5.26 -0.55 -26.74
CA ASP A 258 -4.54 0.69 -26.40
C ASP A 258 -5.40 1.69 -25.61
N ILE A 259 -6.26 1.19 -24.72
CA ILE A 259 -6.96 2.04 -23.77
C ILE A 259 -5.93 2.62 -22.80
N LYS A 260 -5.97 3.94 -22.60
CA LYS A 260 -5.08 4.69 -21.72
C LYS A 260 -5.88 5.39 -20.65
N VAL A 261 -5.36 5.41 -19.43
CA VAL A 261 -6.09 5.88 -18.25
C VAL A 261 -5.14 6.65 -17.34
N ILE A 262 -5.60 7.78 -16.84
CA ILE A 262 -4.99 8.50 -15.71
C ILE A 262 -5.98 8.50 -14.56
N PHE A 263 -5.52 8.03 -13.40
CA PHE A 263 -6.32 7.99 -12.18
C PHE A 263 -5.45 8.25 -10.95
N HIS A 264 -6.07 8.56 -9.82
CA HIS A 264 -5.39 8.75 -8.54
C HIS A 264 -6.28 8.24 -7.40
N VAL A 265 -5.75 8.18 -6.18
CA VAL A 265 -6.54 7.88 -4.98
C VAL A 265 -7.50 9.04 -4.71
N VAL A 266 -8.73 8.75 -4.28
CA VAL A 266 -9.71 9.82 -3.95
C VAL A 266 -9.10 10.83 -2.96
N ARG A 267 -9.17 12.11 -3.35
CA ARG A 267 -8.64 13.24 -2.56
C ARG A 267 -9.61 13.70 -1.49
N ASP A 268 -9.09 14.29 -0.42
CA ASP A 268 -9.93 14.99 0.56
C ASP A 268 -10.41 16.32 -0.05
N PRO A 269 -11.74 16.51 -0.25
CA PRO A 269 -12.27 17.72 -0.88
C PRO A 269 -12.02 19.00 -0.06
N GLN A 270 -11.67 18.89 1.23
CA GLN A 270 -11.44 20.04 2.10
C GLN A 270 -9.99 20.55 2.08
N SER A 271 -9.07 19.82 1.44
CA SER A 271 -7.65 20.15 1.46
C SER A 271 -7.18 20.71 0.11
N ASN A 272 -6.37 21.76 0.16
CA ASN A 272 -5.69 22.31 -1.02
C ASN A 272 -4.36 21.60 -1.34
N ASP A 273 -3.96 20.62 -0.52
CA ASP A 273 -2.74 19.84 -0.75
C ASP A 273 -2.93 18.88 -1.94
N PRO A 274 -2.07 18.92 -2.98
CA PRO A 274 -2.14 17.98 -4.10
C PRO A 274 -1.97 16.52 -3.68
N TYR A 275 -1.40 16.26 -2.50
CA TYR A 275 -1.23 14.93 -1.92
C TYR A 275 -2.26 14.60 -0.83
N SER A 276 -3.32 15.40 -0.71
CA SER A 276 -4.44 15.06 0.16
C SER A 276 -5.18 13.84 -0.36
N PHE A 277 -5.63 13.00 0.57
CA PHE A 277 -6.34 11.77 0.25
C PHE A 277 -7.34 11.43 1.37
N ASP A 278 -8.40 10.74 0.98
CA ASP A 278 -9.33 10.16 1.94
C ASP A 278 -8.74 8.87 2.53
N ARG A 279 -8.66 8.79 3.85
CA ARG A 279 -8.14 7.61 4.55
C ARG A 279 -9.02 6.38 4.29
N ASP A 280 -10.32 6.55 4.17
CA ASP A 280 -11.24 5.46 3.90
C ASP A 280 -11.10 4.95 2.46
N ALA A 281 -10.66 5.81 1.54
CA ALA A 281 -10.31 5.43 0.18
C ALA A 281 -9.09 4.50 0.14
N VAL A 282 -8.02 4.82 0.89
CA VAL A 282 -6.83 3.94 1.00
C VAL A 282 -7.22 2.57 1.56
N ALA A 283 -8.01 2.54 2.65
CA ALA A 283 -8.49 1.28 3.20
C ALA A 283 -9.35 0.51 2.19
N SER A 284 -10.29 1.17 1.52
CA SER A 284 -11.13 0.54 0.50
C SER A 284 -10.32 -0.04 -0.66
N LEU A 285 -9.27 0.65 -1.11
CA LEU A 285 -8.35 0.20 -2.16
C LEU A 285 -7.67 -1.12 -1.83
N ILE A 286 -7.36 -1.33 -0.55
CA ILE A 286 -6.68 -2.52 -0.06
C ILE A 286 -7.67 -3.66 0.22
N TYR A 287 -8.80 -3.37 0.84
CA TYR A 287 -9.76 -4.39 1.29
C TYR A 287 -10.77 -4.83 0.23
N LYS A 288 -11.05 -3.99 -0.78
CA LYS A 288 -12.06 -4.27 -1.82
C LYS A 288 -11.44 -4.65 -3.16
N GLN A 289 -10.22 -5.19 -3.16
CA GLN A 289 -9.58 -5.68 -4.38
C GLN A 289 -10.39 -6.83 -4.99
N THR A 290 -10.47 -6.85 -6.32
CA THR A 290 -11.15 -7.92 -7.04
C THR A 290 -10.22 -9.12 -7.15
N LEU A 291 -10.66 -10.27 -6.64
CA LEU A 291 -9.95 -11.54 -6.79
C LEU A 291 -10.12 -12.04 -8.23
N ILE A 292 -9.04 -12.05 -9.00
CA ILE A 292 -9.02 -12.53 -10.40
C ILE A 292 -8.18 -13.79 -10.47
N THR A 293 -8.76 -14.88 -10.97
CA THR A 293 -8.07 -16.17 -11.16
C THR A 293 -8.19 -16.63 -12.62
N PRO A 294 -7.07 -16.86 -13.33
CA PRO A 294 -5.68 -16.70 -12.89
C PRO A 294 -5.29 -15.21 -12.70
N LYS A 295 -4.32 -14.95 -11.82
CA LYS A 295 -3.81 -13.60 -11.56
C LYS A 295 -3.28 -12.98 -12.86
N PRO A 296 -3.64 -11.72 -13.18
CA PRO A 296 -3.10 -11.05 -14.37
C PRO A 296 -1.57 -10.92 -14.30
N GLU A 297 -0.92 -10.90 -15.47
CA GLU A 297 0.52 -10.61 -15.56
C GLU A 297 0.79 -9.23 -14.94
N LYS A 298 1.74 -9.16 -14.01
CA LYS A 298 2.07 -7.93 -13.28
C LYS A 298 2.72 -6.92 -14.22
N ASN A 299 2.28 -5.67 -14.13
CA ASN A 299 3.00 -4.55 -14.73
C ASN A 299 4.20 -4.19 -13.83
N TYR A 300 5.43 -4.43 -14.31
CA TYR A 300 6.65 -4.05 -13.59
C TYR A 300 6.73 -2.53 -13.43
N GLY A 301 6.90 -2.05 -12.19
CA GLY A 301 7.19 -0.65 -11.90
C GLY A 301 6.14 0.08 -11.07
N VAL A 302 4.88 -0.37 -11.07
CA VAL A 302 3.84 0.17 -10.18
C VAL A 302 3.98 -0.40 -8.76
N SER A 303 3.73 0.43 -7.76
CA SER A 303 3.92 0.10 -6.34
C SER A 303 2.74 -0.64 -5.70
N PHE A 304 1.59 -0.65 -6.37
CA PHE A 304 0.34 -1.20 -5.88
C PHE A 304 -0.34 -2.04 -6.98
N PRO A 305 -1.05 -3.13 -6.66
CA PRO A 305 -1.71 -4.01 -7.63
C PRO A 305 -2.97 -3.37 -8.24
N TRP A 306 -2.79 -2.31 -9.03
CA TRP A 306 -3.87 -1.64 -9.77
C TRP A 306 -4.59 -2.57 -10.76
N ASP A 307 -3.90 -3.64 -11.19
CA ASP A 307 -4.43 -4.71 -12.02
C ASP A 307 -5.59 -5.47 -11.33
N MET A 308 -5.73 -5.36 -10.00
CA MET A 308 -6.82 -5.95 -9.21
C MET A 308 -7.87 -4.94 -8.73
N SER A 309 -7.73 -3.65 -9.02
CA SER A 309 -8.64 -2.60 -8.54
C SER A 309 -9.15 -1.71 -9.68
N ALA A 310 -8.32 -0.79 -10.17
CA ALA A 310 -8.70 0.19 -11.18
C ALA A 310 -8.93 -0.44 -12.56
N ILE A 311 -8.04 -1.33 -12.99
CA ILE A 311 -8.14 -1.91 -14.34
C ILE A 311 -9.40 -2.77 -14.49
N PRO A 312 -9.75 -3.69 -13.57
CA PRO A 312 -10.97 -4.49 -13.69
C PRO A 312 -12.24 -3.63 -13.71
N LEU A 313 -12.27 -2.54 -12.93
CA LEU A 313 -13.40 -1.60 -12.94
C LEU A 313 -13.62 -0.97 -14.32
N ILE A 314 -12.53 -0.53 -14.96
CA ILE A 314 -12.56 0.10 -16.28
C ILE A 314 -12.92 -0.93 -17.36
N LYS A 315 -12.38 -2.15 -17.27
CA LYS A 315 -12.74 -3.25 -18.16
C LYS A 315 -14.22 -3.59 -18.07
N ASP A 316 -14.78 -3.74 -16.86
CA ASP A 316 -16.21 -4.01 -16.64
C ASP A 316 -17.10 -2.90 -17.26
N GLU A 317 -16.74 -1.64 -17.09
CA GLU A 317 -17.50 -0.53 -17.67
C GLU A 317 -17.42 -0.51 -19.20
N MET A 318 -16.23 -0.77 -19.77
CA MET A 318 -16.05 -0.92 -21.21
C MET A 318 -16.84 -2.11 -21.77
N GLU A 319 -16.85 -3.25 -21.08
CA GLU A 319 -17.62 -4.43 -21.50
C GLU A 319 -19.12 -4.18 -21.49
N LYS A 320 -19.63 -3.45 -20.49
CA LYS A 320 -21.03 -3.00 -20.42
C LYS A 320 -21.37 -2.05 -21.56
N LEU A 321 -20.48 -1.11 -21.87
CA LEU A 321 -20.65 -0.21 -22.99
C LEU A 321 -20.74 -0.99 -24.30
N ILE A 322 -19.78 -1.89 -24.56
CA ILE A 322 -19.76 -2.72 -25.78
C ILE A 322 -21.03 -3.56 -25.89
N SER A 323 -21.41 -4.27 -24.82
CA SER A 323 -22.55 -5.20 -24.84
C SER A 323 -23.91 -4.52 -24.91
N SER A 324 -24.02 -3.27 -24.46
CA SER A 324 -25.27 -2.51 -24.52
C SER A 324 -25.57 -1.90 -25.89
N LYS A 325 -24.59 -1.88 -26.82
CA LYS A 325 -24.65 -1.14 -28.09
C LYS A 325 -24.49 -2.02 -29.33
N ALA A 326 -25.12 -1.60 -30.42
CA ALA A 326 -24.96 -2.24 -31.73
C ALA A 326 -23.59 -1.91 -32.33
N LEU A 327 -23.04 -2.77 -33.19
CA LEU A 327 -21.73 -2.53 -33.79
C LEU A 327 -21.67 -1.23 -34.60
N SER A 328 -22.75 -0.94 -35.32
CA SER A 328 -22.89 0.29 -36.10
C SER A 328 -22.85 1.56 -35.24
N GLU A 329 -23.23 1.46 -33.97
CA GLU A 329 -23.21 2.60 -33.02
C GLU A 329 -21.80 2.84 -32.47
N ILE A 330 -20.97 1.78 -32.40
CA ILE A 330 -19.59 1.82 -31.87
C ILE A 330 -18.59 2.17 -32.98
N LEU A 331 -18.65 1.51 -34.14
CA LEU A 331 -17.66 1.70 -35.22
C LEU A 331 -17.75 3.04 -35.93
N SER A 332 -18.84 3.80 -35.75
CA SER A 332 -18.91 5.18 -36.22
C SER A 332 -18.13 6.18 -35.35
N SER A 333 -17.51 5.71 -34.25
CA SER A 333 -16.57 6.52 -33.44
C SER A 333 -15.18 6.68 -34.09
N VAL A 334 -14.99 6.12 -35.28
CA VAL A 334 -13.78 6.23 -36.09
C VAL A 334 -13.65 7.66 -36.64
N SER A 335 -12.43 8.20 -36.61
CA SER A 335 -12.08 9.60 -36.86
C SER A 335 -12.76 10.21 -38.10
N GLN A 336 -13.20 11.47 -38.03
CA GLN A 336 -13.73 12.24 -39.17
C GLN A 336 -12.79 12.19 -40.39
N LYS A 337 -11.48 12.05 -40.18
CA LYS A 337 -10.48 11.90 -41.24
C LYS A 337 -10.65 10.63 -42.08
N GLU A 338 -11.15 9.54 -41.49
CA GLU A 338 -11.45 8.30 -42.22
C GLU A 338 -12.82 8.38 -42.92
N LEU A 339 -13.79 9.09 -42.34
CA LEU A 339 -15.06 9.42 -43.00
C LEU A 339 -14.86 10.31 -44.23
N ASP A 340 -13.94 11.27 -44.17
CA ASP A 340 -13.61 12.13 -45.30
C ASP A 340 -12.92 11.32 -46.42
N TYR A 341 -12.05 10.37 -46.07
CA TYR A 341 -11.47 9.41 -47.04
C TYR A 341 -12.53 8.55 -47.73
N LEU A 342 -13.54 8.07 -46.98
CA LEU A 342 -14.64 7.28 -47.54
C LEU A 342 -15.57 8.12 -48.43
N LYS A 343 -15.81 9.39 -48.08
CA LYS A 343 -16.55 10.33 -48.94
C LYS A 343 -15.79 10.64 -50.22
N GLU A 344 -14.47 10.81 -50.14
CA GLU A 344 -13.62 11.02 -51.33
C GLU A 344 -13.69 9.80 -52.26
N ASP A 345 -13.65 8.59 -51.70
CA ASP A 345 -13.74 7.33 -52.46
C ASP A 345 -15.16 7.09 -53.04
N GLU A 346 -16.22 7.53 -52.36
CA GLU A 346 -17.59 7.53 -52.90
C GLU A 346 -17.79 8.58 -54.00
N THR A 347 -17.22 9.78 -53.87
CA THR A 347 -17.24 10.80 -54.92
C THR A 347 -16.47 10.35 -56.16
N SER A 348 -15.33 9.70 -55.95
CA SER A 348 -14.53 9.08 -57.02
C SER A 348 -15.29 7.94 -57.71
N ASN A 349 -15.90 7.03 -56.96
CA ASN A 349 -16.70 5.93 -57.52
C ASN A 349 -17.98 6.42 -58.23
N THR A 350 -18.60 7.49 -57.75
CA THR A 350 -19.77 8.10 -58.42
C THR A 350 -19.37 8.83 -59.70
N GLN A 351 -18.25 9.56 -59.71
CA GLN A 351 -17.68 10.12 -60.95
C GLN A 351 -17.32 9.03 -61.95
N MET A 352 -16.66 7.97 -61.50
CA MET A 352 -16.27 6.84 -62.36
C MET A 352 -17.50 6.11 -62.93
N ARG A 353 -18.59 5.97 -62.16
CA ARG A 353 -19.87 5.44 -62.67
C ARG A 353 -20.50 6.35 -63.72
N VAL A 354 -20.49 7.66 -63.51
CA VAL A 354 -21.04 8.63 -64.46
C VAL A 354 -20.25 8.61 -65.78
N GLU A 355 -18.92 8.50 -65.71
CA GLU A 355 -18.05 8.39 -66.88
C GLU A 355 -18.25 7.08 -67.67
N ILE A 356 -18.44 5.94 -66.98
CA ILE A 356 -18.56 4.62 -67.63
C ILE A 356 -19.97 4.37 -68.18
N THR A 357 -21.02 4.83 -67.51
CA THR A 357 -22.40 4.45 -67.85
C THR A 357 -23.25 5.57 -68.46
N GLY A 358 -22.79 6.83 -68.42
CA GLY A 358 -23.46 7.96 -69.07
C GLY A 358 -24.85 8.31 -68.51
N GLN A 359 -25.30 7.68 -67.43
CA GLN A 359 -26.62 7.91 -66.82
C GLN A 359 -26.48 8.57 -65.45
N LEU A 360 -26.94 9.82 -65.34
CA LEU A 360 -27.22 10.47 -64.06
C LEU A 360 -28.49 9.84 -63.46
N THR A 361 -28.33 8.81 -62.64
CA THR A 361 -29.44 8.39 -61.77
C THR A 361 -29.55 9.46 -60.68
N ARG A 362 -30.57 10.32 -60.79
CA ARG A 362 -30.93 11.30 -59.76
C ARG A 362 -31.22 10.51 -58.48
N ALA A 363 -30.33 10.61 -57.50
CA ALA A 363 -30.55 10.03 -56.18
C ALA A 363 -31.90 10.57 -55.66
N THR A 364 -32.85 9.67 -55.49
CA THR A 364 -34.15 9.96 -54.87
C THR A 364 -33.88 10.42 -53.45
N SER A 365 -33.99 11.74 -53.24
CA SER A 365 -34.07 12.35 -51.93
C SER A 365 -35.34 11.87 -51.23
N GLU A 366 -35.25 11.69 -49.91
CA GLU A 366 -36.29 11.25 -48.96
C GLU A 366 -36.38 9.75 -48.67
N SER A 367 -35.23 9.13 -48.40
CA SER A 367 -35.10 8.47 -47.11
C SER A 367 -34.19 9.34 -46.25
N LYS A 368 -34.79 10.22 -45.43
CA LYS A 368 -34.11 10.60 -44.19
C LYS A 368 -33.97 9.29 -43.43
N MET A 369 -32.88 8.55 -43.68
CA MET A 369 -32.36 7.60 -42.70
C MET A 369 -32.43 8.37 -41.39
N LYS A 370 -33.29 7.92 -40.47
CA LYS A 370 -33.14 8.28 -39.07
C LYS A 370 -31.72 7.86 -38.76
N LEU A 371 -30.80 8.82 -38.85
CA LEU A 371 -29.44 8.73 -38.34
C LEU A 371 -29.65 8.24 -36.92
N ARG A 372 -29.43 6.93 -36.70
CA ARG A 372 -29.53 6.33 -35.38
C ARG A 372 -28.58 7.15 -34.51
N SER A 373 -28.98 7.47 -33.29
CA SER A 373 -28.16 8.24 -32.36
C SER A 373 -26.78 7.58 -32.25
N PHE A 374 -25.77 8.21 -32.83
CA PHE A 374 -24.39 7.72 -32.82
C PHE A 374 -23.72 8.19 -31.54
N GLU A 375 -22.88 7.34 -30.94
CA GLU A 375 -22.03 7.77 -29.83
C GLU A 375 -20.66 8.19 -30.36
N THR A 376 -20.34 9.46 -30.22
CA THR A 376 -19.01 9.97 -30.55
C THR A 376 -17.98 9.53 -29.52
N ARG A 377 -16.69 9.51 -29.87
CA ARG A 377 -15.60 9.19 -28.92
C ARG A 377 -15.68 10.01 -27.62
N PRO A 378 -15.99 11.32 -27.65
CA PRO A 378 -16.27 12.10 -26.44
C PRO A 378 -17.45 11.59 -25.61
N GLU A 379 -18.52 11.09 -26.23
CA GLU A 379 -19.67 10.53 -25.50
C GLU A 379 -19.30 9.23 -24.77
N ILE A 380 -18.49 8.37 -25.40
CA ILE A 380 -17.95 7.16 -24.79
C ILE A 380 -17.05 7.53 -23.60
N THR A 381 -16.16 8.52 -23.76
CA THR A 381 -15.34 9.04 -22.66
C THR A 381 -16.19 9.64 -21.53
N ASN A 382 -17.24 10.39 -21.86
CA ASN A 382 -18.12 11.04 -20.88
C ASN A 382 -18.88 10.05 -19.98
N ARG A 383 -19.14 8.82 -20.44
CA ARG A 383 -19.76 7.76 -19.61
C ARG A 383 -18.94 7.44 -18.37
N PHE A 384 -17.61 7.48 -18.47
CA PHE A 384 -16.70 7.29 -17.33
C PHE A 384 -16.71 8.46 -16.34
N PHE A 385 -17.36 9.57 -16.69
CA PHE A 385 -17.55 10.72 -15.82
C PHE A 385 -19.02 10.87 -15.38
N GLU A 386 -19.87 9.88 -15.65
CA GLU A 386 -21.21 9.84 -15.09
C GLU A 386 -21.15 9.54 -13.59
N LYS A 387 -22.09 10.13 -12.83
CA LYS A 387 -22.15 9.98 -11.36
C LYS A 387 -22.16 8.53 -10.90
N ALA A 388 -22.80 7.64 -11.66
CA ALA A 388 -22.87 6.22 -11.33
C ALA A 388 -21.48 5.56 -11.31
N PHE A 389 -20.67 5.80 -12.35
CA PHE A 389 -19.30 5.30 -12.42
C PHE A 389 -18.40 5.98 -11.40
N ILE A 390 -18.46 7.32 -11.28
CA ILE A 390 -17.66 8.07 -10.31
C ILE A 390 -17.89 7.56 -8.88
N ASN A 391 -19.14 7.34 -8.48
CA ASN A 391 -19.46 6.81 -7.16
C ASN A 391 -18.90 5.40 -6.96
N LYS A 392 -19.05 4.52 -7.96
CA LYS A 392 -18.51 3.15 -7.92
C LYS A 392 -16.98 3.13 -7.84
N ALA A 393 -16.30 4.03 -8.58
CA ALA A 393 -14.86 4.19 -8.51
C ALA A 393 -14.41 4.71 -7.14
N ALA A 394 -15.12 5.72 -6.61
CA ALA A 394 -14.85 6.29 -5.30
C ALA A 394 -15.08 5.29 -4.16
N GLU A 395 -16.07 4.41 -4.27
CA GLU A 395 -16.28 3.31 -3.32
C GLU A 395 -15.10 2.32 -3.24
N LEU A 396 -14.33 2.19 -4.32
CA LEU A 396 -13.08 1.44 -4.37
C LEU A 396 -11.86 2.30 -4.01
N GLY A 397 -12.04 3.59 -3.70
CA GLY A 397 -10.97 4.52 -3.35
C GLY A 397 -10.25 5.14 -4.55
N ILE A 398 -10.81 5.05 -5.76
CA ILE A 398 -10.19 5.50 -7.01
C ILE A 398 -10.95 6.70 -7.58
N ALA A 399 -10.20 7.71 -8.03
CA ALA A 399 -10.70 8.85 -8.79
C ALA A 399 -10.14 8.81 -10.21
N LEU A 400 -11.01 8.70 -11.21
CA LEU A 400 -10.63 8.77 -12.61
C LEU A 400 -10.47 10.23 -13.03
N GLN A 401 -9.35 10.56 -13.67
CA GLN A 401 -9.07 11.90 -14.16
C GLN A 401 -9.18 11.98 -15.67
N TRP A 402 -8.72 10.95 -16.39
CA TRP A 402 -8.77 10.92 -17.84
C TRP A 402 -8.77 9.49 -18.38
N ILE A 403 -9.45 9.28 -19.50
CA ILE A 403 -9.47 8.00 -20.23
C ILE A 403 -9.53 8.24 -21.74
N ASP A 404 -8.70 7.50 -22.46
CA ASP A 404 -8.76 7.33 -23.91
C ASP A 404 -9.10 5.87 -24.23
N VAL A 405 -10.18 5.69 -25.00
CA VAL A 405 -10.78 4.40 -25.33
C VAL A 405 -9.97 3.64 -26.40
N GLY A 406 -8.92 4.26 -26.95
CA GLY A 406 -8.01 3.60 -27.88
C GLY A 406 -8.68 3.27 -29.22
N THR A 407 -8.35 2.13 -29.81
CA THR A 407 -8.81 1.73 -31.15
C THR A 407 -9.62 0.43 -31.12
N TRP A 408 -10.63 0.36 -31.99
CA TRP A 408 -11.50 -0.80 -32.13
C TRP A 408 -10.95 -1.79 -33.16
N TYR A 409 -10.96 -3.08 -32.82
CA TYR A 409 -10.54 -4.19 -33.67
C TYR A 409 -11.68 -5.21 -33.82
N LEU A 410 -11.84 -5.69 -35.05
CA LEU A 410 -12.76 -6.78 -35.38
C LEU A 410 -11.97 -8.09 -35.52
N PRO A 411 -12.29 -9.16 -34.78
CA PRO A 411 -11.61 -10.43 -34.87
C PRO A 411 -12.11 -11.20 -36.11
N SER A 412 -11.64 -10.80 -37.31
CA SER A 412 -11.48 -11.60 -38.54
C SER A 412 -11.61 -10.73 -39.81
N PRO A 413 -10.77 -10.92 -40.83
CA PRO A 413 -10.94 -10.30 -42.15
C PRO A 413 -12.25 -10.73 -42.86
N ALA A 414 -12.81 -11.89 -42.53
CA ALA A 414 -14.06 -12.38 -43.13
C ALA A 414 -15.28 -11.53 -42.74
N ILE A 415 -15.27 -10.92 -41.55
CA ILE A 415 -16.36 -10.05 -41.09
C ILE A 415 -16.28 -8.69 -41.80
N GLN A 416 -15.07 -8.18 -42.08
CA GLN A 416 -14.89 -6.96 -42.87
C GLN A 416 -15.44 -7.10 -44.30
N GLU A 417 -15.28 -8.26 -44.94
CA GLU A 417 -15.89 -8.51 -46.26
C GLU A 417 -17.41 -8.54 -46.19
N SER A 418 -18.00 -9.17 -45.17
CA SER A 418 -19.45 -9.20 -44.99
C SER A 418 -20.05 -7.81 -44.66
N LEU A 419 -19.36 -7.00 -43.86
CA LEU A 419 -19.73 -5.60 -43.58
C LEU A 419 -19.58 -4.72 -44.83
N LYS A 420 -18.50 -4.87 -45.60
CA LYS A 420 -18.34 -4.21 -46.91
C LYS A 420 -19.45 -4.60 -47.89
N LYS A 421 -19.95 -5.83 -47.81
CA LYS A 421 -21.04 -6.32 -48.67
C LYS A 421 -22.41 -5.77 -48.24
N CYS A 422 -22.68 -5.69 -46.93
CA CYS A 422 -23.91 -5.10 -46.40
C CYS A 422 -23.97 -3.56 -46.51
N LEU A 423 -22.84 -2.85 -46.49
CA LEU A 423 -22.80 -1.40 -46.75
C LEU A 423 -22.91 -1.05 -48.25
N ARG A 424 -22.74 -2.03 -49.13
CA ARG A 424 -22.88 -1.89 -50.60
C ARG A 424 -24.28 -2.23 -51.13
N THR A 425 -25.20 -2.64 -50.25
CA THR A 425 -26.62 -2.89 -50.53
C THR A 425 -27.47 -1.88 -49.80
#